data_AF-A0A8X6H6A3-F1
#
_entry.id   AF-A0A8X6H6A3-F1
#
_cell.length_a   1.000
_cell.length_b   1.000
_cell.length_c   1.000
_cell.angle_alpha   90.00
_cell.angle_beta   90.00
_cell.angle_gamma   90.00
#
_symmetry.space_group_name_H-M   'P 1'
#
loop_
_entity.id
_entity.type
_entity.pdbx_description
1 polymer ?
#
loop_
_entity_poly.entity_id
_entity_poly.type
_entity_poly.pdbx_seq_one_letter_code
_entity_poly.pdbx_strand_id
1 'polypeptide(L)' 'MEEAAVSQSPAQLCNLFAILVAICGLNKPITLWENHKEDMTEDFLHQARRNNPTENIEYCDALFNNTLLILEDKIYL' A
#
# COMPACT_ATOMS: atom_id res chain seq x y z
N MET A 1 10.99 -20.57 22.23
CA MET A 1 11.59 -19.30 21.76
C MET A 1 10.67 -18.82 20.69
N GLU A 2 9.80 -17.90 21.09
CA GLU A 2 8.58 -17.52 20.40
C GLU A 2 8.86 -16.79 19.09
N GLU A 3 8.09 -17.23 18.09
CA GLU A 3 7.41 -16.40 17.11
C GLU A 3 8.32 -15.63 16.15
N ALA A 4 8.61 -16.35 15.06
CA ALA A 4 8.62 -15.85 13.69
C ALA A 4 8.38 -14.34 13.61
N ALA A 5 9.46 -13.60 13.40
CA ALA A 5 9.40 -12.28 12.81
C ALA A 5 8.68 -12.43 11.46
N VAL A 6 7.36 -12.29 11.49
CA VAL A 6 6.52 -12.30 10.30
C VAL A 6 6.90 -11.03 9.56
N SER A 7 7.83 -11.18 8.63
CA SER A 7 8.04 -10.24 7.54
C SER A 7 6.77 -10.27 6.69
N GLN A 8 5.71 -9.61 7.16
CA GLN A 8 4.58 -9.26 6.31
C GLN A 8 5.16 -8.31 5.27
N SER A 9 5.39 -8.78 4.04
CA SER A 9 5.84 -7.85 3.00
C SER A 9 4.73 -6.82 2.76
N PRO A 10 5.06 -5.58 2.36
CA PRO A 10 4.03 -4.56 2.14
C PRO A 10 2.99 -5.00 1.08
N ALA A 11 3.39 -5.86 0.14
CA ALA A 11 2.48 -6.55 -0.77
C ALA A 11 1.42 -7.44 -0.08
N GLN A 12 1.77 -8.14 1.01
CA GLN A 12 0.81 -8.89 1.82
C GLN A 12 -0.16 -7.97 2.57
N LEU A 13 0.34 -6.83 3.06
CA LEU A 13 -0.46 -5.76 3.66
C LEU A 13 -1.48 -5.19 2.67
N CYS A 14 -1.04 -4.90 1.44
CA CYS A 14 -1.91 -4.44 0.36
C CYS A 14 -2.98 -5.48 -0.01
N ASN A 15 -2.62 -6.76 -0.04
CA ASN A 15 -3.59 -7.83 -0.33
C ASN A 15 -4.60 -7.99 0.81
N LEU A 16 -4.16 -7.93 2.06
CA LEU A 16 -5.05 -7.99 3.22
C LEU A 16 -6.02 -6.80 3.22
N PHE A 17 -5.52 -5.62 2.86
CA PHE A 17 -6.33 -4.41 2.72
C PHE A 17 -7.39 -4.55 1.62
N ALA A 18 -7.03 -5.02 0.43
CA ALA A 18 -7.98 -5.25 -0.66
C ALA A 18 -9.09 -6.24 -0.24
N ILE A 19 -8.73 -7.32 0.46
CA ILE A 19 -9.68 -8.30 1.01
C ILE A 19 -10.60 -7.67 2.07
N LEU A 20 -10.06 -6.87 3.00
CA LEU A 20 -10.85 -6.19 4.03
C LEU A 20 -11.83 -5.18 3.41
N VAL A 21 -11.39 -4.44 2.38
CA VAL A 21 -12.25 -3.50 1.65
C VAL A 21 -13.35 -4.24 0.90
N ALA A 22 -13.04 -5.34 0.21
CA ALA A 22 -13.98 -6.11 -0.59
C ALA A 22 -15.01 -6.90 0.23
N ILE A 23 -14.60 -7.51 1.36
CA ILE A 23 -15.45 -8.45 2.11
C ILE A 23 -16.16 -7.76 3.29
N CYS A 24 -15.49 -6.84 3.99
CA CYS A 24 -16.01 -6.33 5.26
C CYS A 24 -16.91 -5.11 5.13
N GLY A 25 -17.13 -4.56 3.94
CA GLY A 25 -17.91 -3.33 3.78
C GLY A 25 -17.44 -2.28 4.78
N LEU A 26 -16.11 -2.08 4.85
CA LEU A 26 -15.48 -1.24 5.86
C LEU A 26 -16.19 0.10 5.89
N ASN A 27 -16.77 0.44 7.04
CA ASN A 27 -17.67 1.58 7.20
C ASN A 27 -17.05 2.95 6.83
N LYS A 28 -15.75 3.02 6.51
CA LYS A 28 -15.02 4.23 6.09
C LYS A 28 -13.74 3.89 5.29
N PRO A 29 -13.83 3.46 4.01
CA PRO A 29 -12.65 3.10 3.21
C PRO A 29 -11.67 4.27 3.07
N ILE A 30 -12.19 5.50 3.02
CA ILE A 30 -11.40 6.74 2.97
C ILE A 30 -10.57 6.92 4.25
N THR A 31 -11.15 6.71 5.44
CA THR A 31 -10.40 6.87 6.70
C THR A 31 -9.29 5.84 6.82
N LEU A 32 -9.53 4.60 6.36
CA LEU A 32 -8.52 3.56 6.39
C LEU A 32 -7.39 3.84 5.39
N TRP A 33 -7.73 4.33 4.19
CA TRP A 33 -6.74 4.82 3.23
C TRP A 33 -5.90 5.96 3.82
N GLU A 34 -6.51 7.01 4.35
CA GLU A 34 -5.77 8.14 4.92
C GLU A 34 -4.83 7.73 6.05
N ASN A 35 -5.22 6.73 6.87
CA ASN A 35 -4.40 6.22 7.97
C ASN A 35 -3.22 5.36 7.53
N HIS A 36 -3.27 4.75 6.34
CA HIS A 36 -2.30 3.74 5.90
C HIS A 36 -1.71 3.97 4.50
N LYS A 37 -2.03 5.09 3.84
CA LYS A 37 -1.61 5.39 2.46
C LYS A 37 -0.09 5.41 2.29
N GLU A 38 0.65 5.84 3.31
CA GLU A 38 2.12 5.82 3.30
C GLU A 38 2.64 4.39 3.34
N ASP A 39 2.17 3.57 4.29
CA ASP A 39 2.52 2.14 4.39
C ASP A 39 2.20 1.37 3.10
N MET A 40 1.04 1.64 2.48
CA MET A 40 0.64 1.00 1.22
C MET A 40 1.46 1.46 0.01
N THR A 41 2.05 2.63 0.09
CA THR A 41 2.82 3.26 -1.00
C THR A 41 4.32 3.06 -0.84
N GLU A 42 4.77 2.54 0.31
CA GLU A 42 6.18 2.37 0.67
C GLU A 42 6.97 1.59 -0.41
N ASP A 43 6.42 0.48 -0.92
CA ASP A 43 7.06 -0.31 -1.98
C ASP A 43 7.28 0.52 -3.27
N PHE A 44 6.31 1.35 -3.65
CA PHE A 44 6.41 2.22 -4.82
C PHE A 44 7.40 3.36 -4.61
N LEU A 45 7.43 3.94 -3.40
CA LEU A 45 8.42 4.94 -3.03
C LEU A 45 9.83 4.36 -3.08
N HIS A 46 10.03 3.16 -2.54
CA HIS A 46 11.31 2.45 -2.62
C HIS A 46 11.71 2.16 -4.06
N GLN A 47 10.78 1.69 -4.90
CA GLN A 47 11.05 1.44 -6.31
C GLN A 47 11.43 2.74 -7.05
N ALA A 48 10.71 3.83 -6.81
CA ALA A 48 10.97 5.13 -7.41
C ALA A 48 12.36 5.67 -7.02
N ARG A 49 12.73 5.57 -5.74
CA ARG A 49 14.08 5.93 -5.24
C ARG A 49 15.17 5.05 -5.83
N ARG A 50 14.90 3.75 -6.01
CA ARG A 50 15.85 2.81 -6.62
C ARG A 50 16.12 3.15 -8.09
N ASN A 51 15.09 3.60 -8.80
CA ASN A 51 15.18 3.99 -10.21
C ASN A 51 15.80 5.39 -10.40
N ASN A 52 15.69 6.26 -9.40
CA ASN A 52 16.20 7.64 -9.45
C ASN A 52 17.08 7.94 -8.20
N PRO A 53 18.28 7.35 -8.11
CA PRO A 53 19.09 7.38 -6.89
C PRO A 53 19.63 8.77 -6.51
N THR A 54 19.62 9.72 -7.44
CA THR A 54 20.06 11.10 -7.23
C THR A 54 18.93 12.04 -6.83
N GLU A 55 17.68 11.60 -6.95
CA GLU A 55 16.50 12.41 -6.62
C GLU A 55 16.03 12.11 -5.21
N ASN A 56 15.80 13.16 -4.41
CA ASN A 56 15.13 13.01 -3.12
C ASN A 56 13.62 12.88 -3.34
N ILE A 57 13.20 11.68 -3.73
CA ILE A 57 11.78 11.36 -3.91
C ILE A 57 11.14 11.15 -2.55
N GLU A 58 10.05 11.87 -2.30
CA GLU A 58 9.21 11.78 -1.11
C GLU A 58 7.79 11.33 -1.50
N TYR A 59 6.96 11.06 -0.49
CA TYR A 59 5.55 10.78 -0.72
C TYR A 59 4.86 11.94 -1.45
N CYS A 60 4.09 11.62 -2.47
CA CYS A 60 3.36 12.59 -3.26
C CYS A 60 2.08 11.98 -3.84
N ASP A 61 1.17 12.83 -4.27
CA ASP A 61 -0.12 12.41 -4.82
C ASP A 61 0.03 11.46 -6.02
N ALA A 62 1.08 11.60 -6.82
CA ALA A 62 1.34 10.71 -7.95
C ALA A 62 1.63 9.27 -7.49
N LEU A 63 2.39 9.10 -6.39
CA LEU A 63 2.67 7.78 -5.82
C LEU A 63 1.40 7.19 -5.18
N PHE A 64 0.66 8.00 -4.43
CA PHE A 64 -0.61 7.59 -3.83
C PHE A 64 -1.65 7.15 -4.88
N ASN A 65 -1.78 7.91 -5.98
CA ASN A 65 -2.70 7.57 -7.06
C ASN A 65 -2.32 6.27 -7.77
N ASN A 66 -1.03 6.01 -7.98
CA ASN A 66 -0.56 4.74 -8.54
C ASN A 66 -0.91 3.55 -7.63
N THR A 67 -0.72 3.71 -6.32
CA THR A 67 -1.12 2.69 -5.33
C THR A 67 -2.63 2.43 -5.40
N LEU A 68 -3.46 3.48 -5.48
CA LEU A 68 -4.90 3.36 -5.59
C LEU A 68 -5.34 2.62 -6.87
N LEU A 69 -4.75 2.91 -8.03
CA LEU A 69 -5.05 2.23 -9.29
C LEU A 69 -4.76 0.73 -9.21
N ILE A 70 -3.69 0.34 -8.53
CA ILE A 70 -3.32 -1.08 -8.35
C ILE A 70 -4.25 -1.77 -7.34
N LEU A 71 -4.66 -1.06 -6.29
CA LEU A 71 -5.68 -1.57 -5.37
C LEU A 71 -7.02 -1.75 -6.06
N GLU A 72 -7.40 -0.83 -6.95
CA GLU A 72 -8.60 -0.93 -7.78
C GLU A 72 -8.56 -2.18 -8.67
N ASP A 73 -7.46 -2.38 -9.41
CA ASP A 73 -7.27 -3.56 -10.28
C ASP A 73 -7.36 -4.89 -9.50
N LYS A 74 -6.87 -4.92 -8.25
CA LYS A 74 -6.95 -6.10 -7.36
C LYS A 74 -8.35 -6.38 -6.80
N ILE A 75 -9.21 -5.38 -6.70
CA ILE A 75 -10.58 -5.54 -6.15
C ILE A 75 -11.54 -6.06 -7.23
N TYR A 76 -11.27 -5.78 -8.51
CA TYR A 76 -12.11 -6.19 -9.64
C TYR A 76 -11.73 -7.53 -10.28
N LEU A 77 -10.78 -8.28 -9.71
CA LEU A 77 -10.38 -9.65 -10.08
C LEU A 77 -10.89 -10.67 -9.05
#